data_AF-A0A223D2M6-F1
#
_entry.id   AF-A0A223D2M6-F1
#
_cell.length_a   1.000
_cell.length_b   1.000
_cell.length_c   1.000
_cell.angle_alpha   90.00
_cell.angle_beta   90.00
_cell.angle_gamma   90.00
#
_symmetry.space_group_name_H-M   'P 1'
#
loop_
_entity.id
_entity.type
_entity.pdbx_description
1 polymer ?
#
loop_
_entity_poly.entity_id
_entity_poly.type
_entity_poly.pdbx_seq_one_letter_code
_entity_poly.pdbx_strand_id
1 'polypeptide(L)'
;MMINKKQLLEFYRSHPDSSARLQGLFPEMMKAVGRLILYLNESPLRRSIPLVLWSEFWLERSQYAENHTRYKRGRIVYADLGAFNIGSETSYRHPCLILYEGRNWAFVAPMTSKKYGDPVTLHFDLPTHYPFDTPSTLQLDAVKVIDKRRILGYFFSKSHHDRFLSPEEMDRLEPIILDKKDLDAVDELIARYFAPGLYREMQKYRCEIEQLALENEALHREITRLREAQSLS
;
A
#
# COMPACT_ATOMS: atom_id res chain seq x y z
N MET A 1 46.07 -3.88 -19.32
CA MET A 1 45.22 -2.88 -20.03
C MET A 1 44.06 -2.54 -19.10
N MET A 2 43.96 -1.32 -18.56
CA MET A 2 42.82 -0.93 -17.72
C MET A 2 41.61 -0.68 -18.62
N ILE A 3 40.58 -1.52 -18.50
CA ILE A 3 39.31 -1.37 -19.22
C ILE A 3 38.60 -0.12 -18.71
N ASN A 4 38.10 0.72 -19.63
CA ASN A 4 37.37 1.94 -19.28
C ASN A 4 36.02 1.59 -18.62
N LYS A 5 35.62 2.35 -17.60
CA LYS A 5 34.34 2.24 -16.87
C LYS A 5 33.10 2.05 -17.77
N LYS A 6 33.07 2.69 -18.95
CA LYS A 6 31.96 2.56 -19.92
C LYS A 6 31.93 1.18 -20.59
N GLN A 7 33.10 0.66 -20.98
CA GLN A 7 33.24 -0.68 -21.56
C GLN A 7 32.93 -1.76 -20.52
N LEU A 8 33.30 -1.52 -19.26
CA LEU A 8 32.96 -2.38 -18.14
C LEU A 8 31.43 -2.51 -17.98
N LEU A 9 30.69 -1.39 -18.05
CA LEU A 9 29.23 -1.35 -17.97
C LEU A 9 28.52 -2.07 -19.13
N GLU A 10 29.02 -1.97 -20.36
CA GLU A 10 28.48 -2.71 -21.52
C GLU A 10 28.77 -4.22 -21.43
N PHE A 11 29.94 -4.58 -20.90
CA PHE A 11 30.30 -5.98 -20.68
C PHE A 11 29.44 -6.63 -19.57
N TYR A 12 29.17 -5.90 -18.48
CA TYR A 12 28.25 -6.34 -17.41
C TYR A 12 26.83 -6.61 -17.91
N ARG A 13 26.32 -5.81 -18.86
CA ARG A 13 24.97 -5.98 -19.42
C ARG A 13 24.83 -7.19 -20.33
N SER A 14 25.94 -7.67 -20.91
CA SER A 14 25.93 -8.76 -21.88
C SER A 14 26.28 -10.12 -21.28
N HIS A 15 27.08 -10.19 -20.20
CA HIS A 15 27.56 -11.45 -19.62
C HIS A 15 27.67 -11.39 -18.06
N PRO A 16 26.54 -11.49 -17.33
CA PRO A 16 26.50 -11.27 -15.88
C PRO A 16 27.24 -12.34 -15.07
N ASP A 17 27.26 -13.60 -15.51
CA ASP A 17 27.82 -14.72 -14.72
C ASP A 17 29.35 -14.84 -14.83
N SER A 18 29.93 -14.39 -15.95
CA SER A 18 31.38 -14.47 -16.21
C SER A 18 32.16 -13.30 -15.57
N SER A 19 31.50 -12.14 -15.42
CA SER A 19 32.09 -10.89 -14.95
C SER A 19 32.23 -10.78 -13.42
N ALA A 20 31.46 -11.56 -12.66
CA ALA A 20 31.54 -11.60 -11.19
C ALA A 20 32.82 -12.26 -10.66
N ARG A 21 33.43 -13.20 -11.42
CA ARG A 21 34.62 -13.97 -10.98
C ARG A 21 35.96 -13.27 -11.26
N LEU A 22 36.02 -12.37 -12.23
CA LEU A 22 37.27 -11.70 -12.66
C LEU A 22 37.40 -10.30 -12.00
N GLN A 23 37.85 -10.30 -10.75
CA GLN A 23 38.56 -9.19 -10.08
C GLN A 23 37.86 -7.82 -9.93
N GLY A 24 36.67 -7.77 -9.31
CA GLY A 24 36.12 -6.48 -8.85
C GLY A 24 34.87 -6.55 -7.98
N LEU A 25 34.02 -7.57 -8.17
CA LEU A 25 32.78 -7.71 -7.40
C LEU A 25 33.04 -8.23 -5.98
N PHE A 26 33.95 -9.20 -5.83
CA PHE A 26 34.24 -9.82 -4.54
C PHE A 26 34.77 -8.83 -3.49
N PRO A 27 35.72 -7.92 -3.79
CA PRO A 27 36.11 -6.88 -2.83
C PRO A 27 34.96 -5.95 -2.43
N GLU A 28 34.08 -5.55 -3.35
CA GLU A 28 32.93 -4.69 -3.04
C GLU A 28 31.86 -5.44 -2.23
N MET A 29 31.62 -6.72 -2.53
CA MET A 29 30.77 -7.59 -1.71
C MET A 29 31.34 -7.72 -0.29
N MET A 30 32.64 -7.97 -0.15
CA MET A 30 33.30 -8.07 1.16
C MET A 30 33.28 -6.74 1.92
N LYS A 31 33.37 -5.59 1.24
CA LYS A 31 33.16 -4.27 1.87
C LYS A 31 31.73 -4.12 2.38
N ALA A 32 30.72 -4.53 1.59
CA ALA A 32 29.32 -4.46 2.00
C ALA A 32 29.04 -5.38 3.20
N VAL A 33 29.54 -6.62 3.16
CA VAL A 33 29.47 -7.59 4.27
C VAL A 33 30.19 -7.04 5.50
N GLY A 34 31.40 -6.48 5.34
CA GLY A 34 32.14 -5.86 6.44
C GLY A 34 31.39 -4.71 7.10
N ARG A 35 30.78 -3.82 6.31
CA ARG A 35 29.93 -2.73 6.83
C ARG A 35 28.70 -3.27 7.58
N LEU A 36 28.08 -4.32 7.06
CA LEU A 36 26.94 -4.95 7.73
C LEU A 36 27.37 -5.56 9.06
N ILE A 37 28.48 -6.29 9.12
CA ILE A 37 29.02 -6.89 10.36
C ILE A 37 29.32 -5.79 11.40
N LEU A 38 29.99 -4.71 10.98
CA LEU A 38 30.25 -3.56 11.87
C LEU A 38 28.94 -2.98 12.40
N TYR A 39 27.97 -2.71 11.52
CA TYR A 39 26.66 -2.21 11.94
C TYR A 39 25.96 -3.16 12.93
N LEU A 40 25.97 -4.47 12.68
CA LEU A 40 25.33 -5.46 13.53
C LEU A 40 26.01 -5.56 14.91
N ASN A 41 27.34 -5.43 14.96
CA ASN A 41 28.12 -5.46 16.20
C ASN A 41 27.96 -4.19 17.04
N GLU A 42 27.91 -3.03 16.40
CA GLU A 42 27.82 -1.72 17.08
C GLU A 42 26.39 -1.33 17.43
N SER A 43 25.39 -1.86 16.70
CA SER A 43 23.99 -1.52 16.91
C SER A 43 23.34 -2.34 18.01
N PRO A 44 22.43 -1.75 18.80
CA PRO A 44 21.60 -2.50 19.73
C PRO A 44 20.78 -3.59 19.04
N LEU A 45 20.55 -4.72 19.71
CA LEU A 45 19.78 -5.85 19.19
C LEU A 45 18.41 -5.45 18.60
N ARG A 46 17.73 -4.48 19.21
CA ARG A 46 16.44 -3.93 18.71
C ARG A 46 16.50 -3.35 17.29
N ARG A 47 17.69 -3.00 16.79
CA ARG A 47 17.93 -2.51 15.41
C ARG A 47 18.53 -3.59 14.52
N SER A 48 19.37 -4.46 15.08
CA SER A 48 20.06 -5.52 14.32
C SER A 48 19.13 -6.69 13.98
N ILE A 49 18.30 -7.15 14.92
CA ILE A 49 17.43 -8.34 14.74
C ILE A 49 16.43 -8.15 13.59
N PRO A 50 15.68 -7.03 13.47
CA PRO A 50 14.73 -6.86 12.37
C PRO A 50 15.39 -6.91 10.98
N LEU A 51 16.64 -6.43 10.86
CA LEU A 51 17.38 -6.47 9.60
C LEU A 51 17.75 -7.90 9.20
N VAL A 52 18.21 -8.70 10.16
CA VAL A 52 18.53 -10.11 9.94
C VAL A 52 17.27 -10.89 9.56
N LEU A 53 16.20 -10.78 10.35
CA LEU A 53 14.94 -11.48 10.08
C LEU A 53 14.32 -11.06 8.74
N TRP A 54 14.42 -9.79 8.38
CA TRP A 54 13.94 -9.31 7.09
C TRP A 54 14.78 -9.83 5.93
N SER A 55 16.10 -9.95 6.10
CA SER A 55 16.96 -10.53 5.07
C SER A 55 16.62 -12.01 4.82
N GLU A 56 16.34 -12.78 5.87
CA GLU A 56 15.88 -14.17 5.76
C GLU A 56 14.52 -14.24 5.06
N PHE A 57 13.57 -13.40 5.50
CA PHE A 57 12.24 -13.31 4.88
C PHE A 57 12.31 -12.96 3.39
N TRP A 58 13.17 -12.01 3.01
CA TRP A 58 13.35 -11.62 1.61
C TRP A 58 13.94 -12.77 0.78
N LEU A 59 14.97 -13.45 1.30
CA LEU A 59 15.57 -14.61 0.64
C LEU A 59 14.55 -15.73 0.45
N GLU A 60 13.72 -16.01 1.45
CA GLU A 60 12.66 -17.01 1.39
C GLU A 60 11.58 -16.63 0.36
N ARG A 61 10.99 -15.43 0.49
CA ARG A 61 9.88 -14.98 -0.38
C ARG A 61 10.30 -14.77 -1.83
N SER A 62 11.56 -14.47 -2.09
CA SER A 62 12.06 -14.34 -3.46
C SER A 62 12.03 -15.68 -4.23
N GLN A 63 12.10 -16.81 -3.51
CA GLN A 63 12.08 -18.15 -4.08
C GLN A 63 10.66 -18.69 -4.28
N TYR A 64 9.65 -18.07 -3.66
CA TYR A 64 8.26 -18.50 -3.79
C TYR A 64 7.72 -18.21 -5.19
N ALA A 65 6.73 -19.00 -5.62
CA ALA A 65 5.98 -18.71 -6.84
C ALA A 65 5.28 -17.33 -6.77
N GLU A 66 4.93 -16.76 -7.93
CA GLU A 66 4.13 -15.54 -7.98
C GLU A 66 2.81 -15.71 -7.23
N ASN A 67 2.46 -14.70 -6.43
CA ASN A 67 1.17 -14.67 -5.74
C ASN A 67 0.13 -13.97 -6.62
N HIS A 68 -0.87 -14.72 -7.09
CA HIS A 68 -1.97 -14.24 -7.93
C HIS A 68 -3.31 -14.12 -7.17
N THR A 69 -3.29 -14.22 -5.85
CA THR A 69 -4.48 -14.04 -4.99
C THR A 69 -5.15 -12.72 -5.31
N ARG A 70 -6.49 -12.73 -5.44
CA ARG A 70 -7.29 -11.52 -5.65
C ARG A 70 -7.72 -10.93 -4.31
N TYR A 71 -7.28 -9.72 -4.04
CA TYR A 71 -7.62 -8.91 -2.90
C TYR A 71 -8.63 -7.83 -3.29
N LYS A 72 -9.82 -7.89 -2.68
CA LYS A 72 -10.83 -6.87 -2.88
C LYS A 72 -10.34 -5.52 -2.33
N ARG A 73 -10.51 -4.44 -3.11
CA ARG A 73 -10.32 -3.05 -2.65
C ARG A 73 -11.10 -2.83 -1.35
N GLY A 74 -10.49 -2.10 -0.42
CA GLY A 74 -11.07 -1.81 0.88
C GLY A 74 -10.69 -2.79 1.98
N ARG A 75 -10.13 -3.95 1.64
CA ARG A 75 -9.70 -4.93 2.64
C ARG A 75 -8.44 -4.49 3.37
N ILE A 76 -8.36 -4.81 4.66
CA ILE A 76 -7.11 -4.69 5.42
C ILE A 76 -6.36 -6.02 5.38
N VAL A 77 -5.08 -5.94 5.01
CA VAL A 77 -4.14 -7.06 5.01
C VAL A 77 -2.98 -6.77 5.94
N TYR A 78 -2.30 -7.79 6.41
CA TYR A 78 -1.00 -7.61 7.04
C TYR A 78 0.09 -7.83 6.00
N ALA A 79 0.98 -6.85 5.84
CA ALA A 79 2.01 -6.87 4.81
C ALA A 79 3.38 -6.48 5.36
N ASP A 80 4.42 -7.08 4.80
CA ASP A 80 5.80 -6.68 5.03
C ASP A 80 6.12 -5.45 4.17
N LEU A 81 6.49 -4.32 4.80
CA LEU A 81 6.90 -3.09 4.09
C LEU A 81 8.41 -2.83 4.16
N GLY A 82 9.17 -3.56 4.99
CA GLY A 82 10.62 -3.48 5.06
C GLY A 82 11.18 -4.06 6.36
N ALA A 83 12.47 -3.83 6.62
CA ALA A 83 13.13 -4.20 7.86
C ALA A 83 12.99 -3.14 8.96
N PHE A 84 13.26 -1.90 8.59
CA PHE A 84 13.25 -0.75 9.49
C PHE A 84 12.97 0.53 8.70
N ASN A 85 12.42 1.55 9.37
CA ASN A 85 12.17 2.85 8.76
C ASN A 85 13.45 3.49 8.25
N ILE A 86 13.42 3.98 7.01
CA ILE A 86 14.41 4.93 6.49
C ILE A 86 13.81 6.32 6.70
N GLY A 87 14.34 7.06 7.68
CA GLY A 87 13.74 8.32 8.09
C GLY A 87 12.31 8.12 8.63
N SER A 88 11.36 8.86 8.07
CA SER A 88 9.93 8.78 8.42
C SER A 88 9.15 7.73 7.64
N GLU A 89 9.79 7.02 6.70
CA GLU A 89 9.13 6.04 5.85
C GLU A 89 8.76 4.79 6.65
N THR A 90 7.46 4.50 6.74
CA THR A 90 6.93 3.29 7.36
C THR A 90 7.43 2.04 6.62
N SER A 91 8.41 1.33 7.21
CA SER A 91 9.13 0.23 6.55
C SER A 91 9.39 -0.94 7.49
N TYR A 92 8.31 -1.49 8.03
CA TYR A 92 8.27 -2.77 8.75
C TYR A 92 6.94 -3.48 8.46
N ARG A 93 6.62 -4.56 9.16
CA ARG A 93 5.33 -5.24 8.98
C ARG A 93 4.19 -4.40 9.53
N HIS A 94 3.14 -4.21 8.73
CA HIS A 94 2.00 -3.36 9.08
C HIS A 94 0.67 -3.90 8.57
N PRO A 95 -0.43 -3.64 9.30
CA PRO A 95 -1.75 -3.65 8.67
C PRO A 95 -1.79 -2.58 7.59
N CYS A 96 -2.36 -2.91 6.43
CA CYS A 96 -2.41 -2.05 5.27
C CYS A 96 -3.77 -2.17 4.58
N LEU A 97 -4.33 -1.05 4.15
CA LEU A 97 -5.51 -1.00 3.29
C LEU A 97 -5.10 -1.32 1.85
N ILE A 98 -5.80 -2.26 1.19
CA ILE A 98 -5.71 -2.48 -0.25
C ILE A 98 -6.49 -1.36 -0.97
N LEU A 99 -5.76 -0.45 -1.59
CA LEU A 99 -6.32 0.62 -2.42
C LEU A 99 -6.61 0.12 -3.84
N TYR A 100 -5.70 -0.68 -4.39
CA TYR A 100 -5.82 -1.29 -5.70
C TYR A 100 -4.94 -2.53 -5.81
N GLU A 101 -5.24 -3.43 -6.75
CA GLU A 101 -4.39 -4.58 -7.03
C GLU A 101 -4.20 -4.84 -8.53
N GLY A 102 -3.01 -5.31 -8.88
CA GLY A 102 -2.72 -5.90 -10.19
C GLY A 102 -2.57 -7.42 -10.10
N ARG A 103 -1.95 -8.03 -11.12
CA ARG A 103 -1.78 -9.49 -11.18
C ARG A 103 -0.93 -10.06 -10.03
N ASN A 104 0.24 -9.46 -9.81
CA ASN A 104 1.24 -9.89 -8.82
C ASN A 104 1.63 -8.77 -7.83
N TRP A 105 1.02 -7.59 -7.94
CA TRP A 105 1.31 -6.45 -7.08
C TRP A 105 0.03 -5.88 -6.46
N ALA A 106 0.18 -5.14 -5.37
CA ALA A 106 -0.88 -4.41 -4.70
C ALA A 106 -0.41 -2.99 -4.36
N PHE A 107 -1.31 -2.01 -4.50
CA PHE A 107 -1.13 -0.65 -4.02
C PHE A 107 -1.82 -0.52 -2.66
N VAL A 108 -1.04 -0.18 -1.65
CA VAL A 108 -1.45 -0.28 -0.25
C VAL A 108 -1.18 1.00 0.53
N ALA A 109 -2.04 1.32 1.49
CA ALA A 109 -1.82 2.37 2.48
C ALA A 109 -1.55 1.75 3.86
N PRO A 110 -0.39 2.02 4.49
CA PRO A 110 -0.10 1.52 5.84
C PRO A 110 -1.06 2.08 6.88
N MET A 111 -1.35 1.30 7.90
CA MET A 111 -2.22 1.65 9.02
C MET A 111 -1.44 1.60 10.35
N THR A 112 -1.73 2.55 11.23
CA THR A 112 -1.12 2.65 12.56
C THR A 112 -2.08 3.29 13.56
N SER A 113 -2.06 2.84 14.80
CA SER A 113 -2.77 3.49 15.90
C SER A 113 -1.99 4.62 16.55
N LYS A 114 -0.67 4.73 16.29
CA LYS A 114 0.20 5.73 16.91
C LYS A 114 -0.02 7.16 16.40
N LYS A 115 -0.72 7.32 15.28
CA LYS A 115 -0.94 8.60 14.59
C LYS A 115 -2.41 9.03 14.59
N TYR A 116 -3.24 8.37 15.39
CA TYR A 116 -4.65 8.71 15.52
C TYR A 116 -4.84 10.08 16.15
N GLY A 117 -5.64 10.93 15.50
CA GLY A 117 -5.88 12.31 15.91
C GLY A 117 -4.71 13.25 15.68
N ASP A 118 -3.73 12.87 14.85
CA ASP A 118 -2.62 13.77 14.51
C ASP A 118 -3.05 14.81 13.45
N PRO A 119 -2.35 15.95 13.35
CA PRO A 119 -2.78 17.06 12.50
C PRO A 119 -2.40 16.89 11.02
N VAL A 120 -1.85 15.75 10.61
CA VAL A 120 -1.33 15.57 9.25
C VAL A 120 -2.48 15.33 8.29
N THR A 121 -2.63 16.18 7.27
CA THR A 121 -3.78 16.14 6.35
C THR A 121 -3.93 14.82 5.58
N LEU A 122 -2.83 14.11 5.33
CA LEU A 122 -2.84 12.81 4.64
C LEU A 122 -3.01 11.62 5.58
N HIS A 123 -3.23 11.87 6.87
CA HIS A 123 -3.61 10.83 7.79
C HIS A 123 -5.13 10.78 7.90
N PHE A 124 -5.71 9.64 7.52
CA PHE A 124 -7.14 9.42 7.58
C PHE A 124 -7.47 8.55 8.79
N ASP A 125 -8.07 9.17 9.81
CA ASP A 125 -8.54 8.46 11.00
C ASP A 125 -9.74 7.59 10.68
N LEU A 126 -9.61 6.29 10.94
CA LEU A 126 -10.68 5.34 10.70
C LEU A 126 -11.78 5.52 11.77
N PRO A 127 -13.06 5.52 11.35
CA PRO A 127 -14.19 5.48 12.26
C PRO A 127 -14.12 4.31 13.26
N THR A 128 -14.63 4.54 14.47
CA THR A 128 -14.58 3.54 15.56
C THR A 128 -15.54 2.36 15.39
N HIS A 129 -16.36 2.35 14.34
CA HIS A 129 -17.31 1.25 14.09
C HIS A 129 -16.62 0.00 13.49
N TYR A 130 -15.43 0.14 12.94
CA TYR A 130 -14.63 -1.00 12.49
C TYR A 130 -14.06 -1.77 13.68
N PRO A 131 -13.92 -3.10 13.59
CA PRO A 131 -13.54 -3.97 14.72
C PRO A 131 -12.02 -3.95 15.00
N PHE A 132 -11.43 -2.76 15.12
CA PHE A 132 -10.04 -2.60 15.53
C PHE A 132 -9.92 -2.54 17.06
N ASP A 133 -8.91 -3.18 17.63
CA ASP A 133 -8.68 -3.12 19.09
C ASP A 133 -8.32 -1.71 19.57
N THR A 134 -7.79 -0.87 18.67
CA THR A 134 -7.39 0.51 18.96
C THR A 134 -7.79 1.43 17.81
N PRO A 135 -8.21 2.68 18.10
CA PRO A 135 -8.39 3.71 17.07
C PRO A 135 -7.15 3.79 16.17
N SER A 136 -7.37 3.79 14.85
CA SER A 136 -6.32 3.56 13.87
C SER A 136 -6.45 4.53 12.71
N THR A 137 -5.33 4.80 12.07
CA THR A 137 -5.19 5.84 11.04
C THR A 137 -4.48 5.26 9.83
N LEU A 138 -4.97 5.58 8.64
CA LEU A 138 -4.31 5.29 7.39
C LEU A 138 -3.29 6.39 7.08
N GLN A 139 -2.07 6.00 6.77
CA GLN A 139 -0.99 6.90 6.37
C GLN A 139 -0.96 7.03 4.84
N LEU A 140 -1.76 7.96 4.30
CA LEU A 140 -1.89 8.12 2.84
C LEU A 140 -0.67 8.78 2.20
N ASP A 141 0.18 9.42 2.99
CA ASP A 141 1.50 9.93 2.61
C ASP A 141 2.56 8.82 2.45
N ALA A 142 2.29 7.63 2.99
CA ALA A 142 3.20 6.48 2.99
C ALA A 142 2.68 5.32 2.12
N VAL A 143 1.83 5.61 1.13
CA VAL A 143 1.32 4.61 0.19
C VAL A 143 2.43 3.96 -0.62
N LYS A 144 2.30 2.65 -0.88
CA LYS A 144 3.33 1.86 -1.55
C LYS A 144 2.74 0.86 -2.53
N VAL A 145 3.45 0.61 -3.62
CA VAL A 145 3.24 -0.58 -4.44
C VAL A 145 4.13 -1.69 -3.89
N ILE A 146 3.54 -2.84 -3.60
CA ILE A 146 4.23 -4.03 -3.09
C ILE A 146 3.96 -5.22 -3.98
N ASP A 147 4.91 -6.16 -4.05
CA ASP A 147 4.64 -7.50 -4.58
C ASP A 147 3.70 -8.25 -3.62
N LYS A 148 2.72 -8.99 -4.15
CA LYS A 148 1.74 -9.75 -3.37
C LYS A 148 2.38 -10.85 -2.51
N ARG A 149 3.60 -11.29 -2.80
CA ARG A 149 4.39 -12.17 -1.92
C ARG A 149 4.76 -11.50 -0.59
N ARG A 150 4.65 -10.18 -0.47
CA ARG A 150 4.83 -9.45 0.79
C ARG A 150 3.57 -9.42 1.66
N ILE A 151 2.42 -9.82 1.12
CA ILE A 151 1.19 -9.96 1.91
C ILE A 151 1.29 -11.26 2.73
N LEU A 152 1.13 -11.12 4.03
CA LEU A 152 1.26 -12.19 5.02
C LEU A 152 -0.09 -12.85 5.33
N GLY A 153 -1.19 -12.11 5.17
CA GLY A 153 -2.55 -12.59 5.38
C GLY A 153 -3.55 -11.45 5.50
N TYR A 154 -4.82 -11.79 5.75
CA TYR A 154 -5.82 -10.79 6.13
C TYR A 154 -5.57 -10.28 7.54
N PHE A 155 -5.92 -9.02 7.79
CA PHE A 155 -5.88 -8.44 9.12
C PHE A 155 -7.29 -8.41 9.69
N PHE A 156 -7.47 -9.06 10.84
CA PHE A 156 -8.76 -9.15 11.54
C PHE A 156 -8.79 -8.26 12.78
N SER A 157 -7.74 -8.29 13.60
CA SER A 157 -7.47 -7.32 14.67
C SER A 157 -6.00 -7.45 15.09
N LYS A 158 -5.52 -6.56 15.96
CA LYS A 158 -4.20 -6.68 16.58
C LYS A 158 -4.15 -7.85 17.56
N SER A 159 -5.17 -8.01 18.39
CA SER A 159 -5.29 -9.12 19.36
C SER A 159 -5.37 -10.48 18.68
N HIS A 160 -5.99 -10.57 17.50
CA HIS A 160 -6.03 -11.77 16.67
C HIS A 160 -4.72 -12.01 15.92
N HIS A 161 -4.02 -10.95 15.50
CA HIS A 161 -2.73 -11.10 14.84
C HIS A 161 -1.63 -11.60 15.80
N ASP A 162 -1.66 -11.17 17.06
CA ASP A 162 -0.65 -11.56 18.05
C ASP A 162 -0.92 -12.96 18.67
N ARG A 163 -2.07 -13.58 18.37
CA ARG A 163 -2.46 -14.92 18.85
C ARG A 163 -2.30 -15.98 17.76
N PHE A 164 -1.84 -17.16 18.15
CA PHE A 164 -1.94 -18.35 17.30
C PHE A 164 -3.40 -18.81 17.29
N LEU A 165 -4.09 -18.57 16.19
CA LEU A 165 -5.46 -19.05 15.97
C LEU A 165 -5.44 -20.45 15.37
N SER A 166 -6.38 -21.31 15.78
CA SER A 166 -6.60 -22.58 15.09
C SER A 166 -7.16 -22.32 13.67
N PRO A 167 -6.99 -23.27 12.73
CA PRO A 167 -7.60 -23.16 11.40
C PRO A 167 -9.11 -22.91 11.45
N GLU A 168 -9.82 -23.56 12.39
CA GLU A 168 -11.27 -23.42 12.56
C GLU A 168 -11.68 -22.04 13.08
N GLU A 169 -10.85 -21.40 13.91
CA GLU A 169 -11.07 -20.04 14.37
C GLU A 169 -10.84 -19.04 13.23
N MET A 170 -9.82 -19.28 12.40
CA MET A 170 -9.48 -18.43 11.27
C MET A 170 -10.57 -18.46 10.18
N ASP A 171 -11.18 -19.61 9.93
CA ASP A 171 -12.27 -19.76 8.96
C ASP A 171 -13.56 -19.01 9.35
N ARG A 172 -13.74 -18.72 10.65
CA ARG A 172 -14.90 -17.97 11.16
C ARG A 172 -14.72 -16.45 11.09
N LEU A 173 -13.50 -15.98 10.83
CA LEU A 173 -13.20 -14.56 10.82
C LEU A 173 -13.47 -13.95 9.44
N GLU A 174 -14.24 -12.86 9.44
CA GLU A 174 -14.43 -12.06 8.24
C GLU A 174 -13.35 -10.98 8.15
N PRO A 175 -12.64 -10.86 7.01
CA PRO A 175 -11.66 -9.79 6.83
C PRO A 175 -12.31 -8.42 6.92
N ILE A 176 -11.68 -7.49 7.62
CA ILE A 176 -12.14 -6.10 7.69
C ILE A 176 -12.16 -5.51 6.28
N ILE A 177 -13.29 -4.90 5.92
CA ILE A 177 -13.46 -4.15 4.69
C ILE A 177 -14.03 -2.77 5.01
N LEU A 178 -13.38 -1.74 4.48
CA LEU A 178 -13.89 -0.37 4.56
C LEU A 178 -15.14 -0.21 3.69
N ASP A 179 -16.08 0.59 4.19
CA ASP A 179 -17.27 0.97 3.46
C ASP A 179 -16.92 1.90 2.28
N LYS A 180 -17.89 2.08 1.39
CA LYS A 180 -17.70 2.92 0.21
C LYS A 180 -17.42 4.38 0.59
N LYS A 181 -18.08 4.88 1.64
CA LYS A 181 -18.00 6.29 2.06
C LYS A 181 -16.57 6.65 2.50
N ASP A 182 -15.97 5.82 3.33
CA ASP A 182 -14.61 6.02 3.82
C ASP A 182 -13.59 5.81 2.70
N LEU A 183 -13.85 4.87 1.79
CA LEU A 183 -13.00 4.68 0.61
C LEU A 183 -13.04 5.88 -0.36
N ASP A 184 -14.20 6.49 -0.56
CA ASP A 184 -14.34 7.68 -1.39
C ASP A 184 -13.60 8.88 -0.74
N ALA A 185 -13.63 9.00 0.59
CA ALA A 185 -12.87 10.01 1.33
C ALA A 185 -11.35 9.81 1.22
N VAL A 186 -10.89 8.55 1.27
CA VAL A 186 -9.48 8.20 1.05
C VAL A 186 -9.04 8.56 -0.38
N ASP A 187 -9.85 8.23 -1.39
CA ASP A 187 -9.55 8.58 -2.79
C ASP A 187 -9.48 10.09 -2.99
N GLU A 188 -10.39 10.85 -2.37
CA GLU A 188 -10.40 12.31 -2.42
C GLU A 188 -9.12 12.92 -1.83
N LEU A 189 -8.65 12.43 -0.68
CA LEU A 189 -7.39 12.89 -0.08
C LEU A 189 -6.19 12.59 -0.97
N ILE A 190 -6.10 11.37 -1.50
CA ILE A 190 -5.02 10.95 -2.40
C ILE A 190 -5.03 11.80 -3.68
N ALA A 191 -6.19 11.92 -4.34
CA ALA A 191 -6.32 12.66 -5.59
C ALA A 191 -5.99 14.14 -5.41
N ARG A 192 -6.50 14.77 -4.33
CA ARG A 192 -6.25 16.18 -4.02
C ARG A 192 -4.75 16.46 -3.85
N TYR A 193 -4.00 15.55 -3.26
CA TYR A 193 -2.58 15.76 -2.96
C TYR A 193 -1.65 15.33 -4.10
N PHE A 194 -1.81 14.11 -4.61
CA PHE A 194 -0.90 13.53 -5.59
C PHE A 194 -1.27 13.89 -7.04
N ALA A 195 -2.52 14.27 -7.31
CA ALA A 195 -2.99 14.61 -8.65
C ALA A 195 -3.89 15.87 -8.64
N PRO A 196 -3.42 17.02 -8.13
CA PRO A 196 -4.26 18.20 -7.89
C PRO A 196 -4.91 18.76 -9.16
N GLY A 197 -4.25 18.64 -10.31
CA GLY A 197 -4.84 19.04 -11.60
C GLY A 197 -6.04 18.17 -11.97
N LEU A 198 -5.86 16.85 -11.93
CA LEU A 198 -6.93 15.88 -12.21
C LEU A 198 -8.07 16.01 -11.19
N TYR A 199 -7.75 16.25 -9.91
CA TYR A 199 -8.76 16.47 -8.89
C TYR A 199 -9.60 17.72 -9.18
N ARG A 200 -9.00 18.83 -9.62
CA ARG A 200 -9.76 20.03 -10.02
C ARG A 200 -10.67 19.77 -11.21
N GLU A 201 -10.18 19.04 -12.22
CA GLU A 201 -11.01 18.64 -13.37
C GLU A 201 -12.17 17.74 -12.93
N MET A 202 -11.90 16.75 -12.08
CA MET A 202 -12.92 15.87 -11.51
C MET A 202 -14.00 16.68 -10.76
N GLN A 203 -13.60 17.66 -9.95
CA GLN A 203 -14.56 18.54 -9.25
C GLN A 203 -15.40 19.37 -10.22
N LYS A 204 -14.79 19.90 -11.29
CA LYS A 204 -15.53 20.61 -12.35
C LYS A 204 -16.60 19.70 -12.98
N TYR A 205 -16.23 18.47 -13.35
CA TYR A 205 -17.18 17.52 -13.93
C TYR A 205 -18.26 17.07 -12.94
N ARG A 206 -17.96 16.95 -11.64
CA ARG A 206 -18.97 16.67 -10.61
C ARG A 206 -20.02 17.78 -10.55
N CYS A 207 -19.59 19.05 -10.51
CA CYS A 207 -20.51 20.19 -10.53
C CYS A 207 -21.37 20.21 -11.80
N GLU A 208 -20.79 19.91 -12.96
CA GLU A 208 -21.52 19.85 -14.22
C GLU A 208 -22.56 18.73 -14.24
N ILE A 209 -22.23 17.54 -13.72
CA ILE A 209 -23.17 16.43 -13.57
C ILE A 209 -24.32 16.79 -12.64
N GLU A 210 -24.04 17.44 -11.50
CA GLU A 210 -25.05 17.88 -10.54
C GLU A 210 -25.99 18.92 -11.17
N GLN A 211 -25.45 19.87 -11.92
CA GLN A 211 -26.26 20.86 -12.64
C GLN A 211 -27.17 20.20 -13.68
N LEU A 212 -26.62 19.30 -14.51
CA LEU A 212 -27.39 18.56 -15.51
C LEU A 212 -28.47 17.66 -14.88
N ALA A 213 -28.22 17.12 -13.69
CA ALA A 213 -29.21 16.33 -12.96
C ALA A 213 -30.41 17.18 -12.51
N LEU A 214 -30.14 18.38 -11.98
CA LEU A 214 -31.18 19.34 -11.59
C LEU A 214 -32.00 19.83 -12.80
N GLU A 215 -31.32 20.14 -13.91
CA GLU A 215 -31.98 20.54 -15.16
C GLU A 215 -32.88 19.43 -15.71
N ASN A 216 -32.40 18.18 -15.73
CA ASN A 216 -33.21 17.03 -16.14
C ASN A 216 -34.43 16.85 -15.24
N GLU A 217 -34.29 16.99 -13.92
CA GLU A 217 -35.41 16.87 -13.00
C GLU A 217 -36.45 17.97 -13.23
N ALA A 218 -36.02 19.21 -13.48
CA ALA A 218 -36.90 20.33 -13.81
C ALA A 218 -37.65 20.09 -15.14
N LEU A 219 -36.95 19.64 -16.18
CA LEU A 219 -37.56 19.29 -17.47
C LEU A 219 -38.56 18.14 -17.34
N HIS A 220 -38.26 17.11 -16.54
CA HIS A 220 -39.19 16.01 -16.27
C HIS A 220 -40.48 16.47 -15.57
N ARG A 221 -40.36 17.40 -14.61
CA ARG A 221 -41.53 18.01 -13.97
C ARG A 221 -42.38 18.78 -14.97
N GLU A 222 -41.74 19.53 -15.88
CA GLU A 222 -42.45 20.31 -16.89
C GLU A 222 -43.13 19.43 -17.94
N ILE A 223 -42.46 18.38 -18.43
CA ILE A 223 -43.07 17.39 -19.33
C ILE A 223 -44.30 16.74 -18.68
N THR A 224 -44.23 16.42 -17.39
CA THR A 224 -45.36 15.84 -16.65
C THR A 224 -46.55 16.80 -16.61
N ARG A 225 -46.31 18.08 -16.27
CA ARG A 225 -47.35 19.13 -16.27
C ARG A 225 -48.00 19.30 -17.64
N LEU A 226 -47.21 19.37 -18.71
CA LEU A 226 -47.72 19.55 -20.07
C LEU A 226 -48.56 18.34 -20.52
N ARG A 227 -48.17 17.12 -20.13
CA ARG A 227 -48.95 15.90 -20.41
C ARG A 227 -50.28 15.90 -19.66
N GLU A 228 -50.30 16.31 -18.40
CA GLU A 228 -51.54 16.45 -17.62
C GLU A 228 -52.47 17.49 -18.26
N ALA A 229 -51.93 18.65 -18.67
CA ALA A 229 -52.70 19.69 -19.35
C ALA A 229 -53.30 19.22 -20.69
N GLN A 230 -52.56 18.42 -21.49
CA GLN A 230 -53.08 17.82 -22.71
C GLN A 230 -54.15 16.76 -22.46
N SER A 231 -54.08 16.02 -21.35
CA SER A 231 -55.08 15.00 -21.01
C SER A 231 -56.42 15.56 -20.51
N LEU A 232 -56.43 16.84 -20.12
CA LEU A 232 -57.61 17.58 -19.64
C LEU A 232 -58.28 18.43 -20.73
N SER A 233 -57.68 18.51 -21.92
CA SER A 233 -58.21 19.19 -23.11
C SER A 233 -58.82 18.21 -24.09
#